data_AF-A0A956BSV8-F1
#
_entry.id   AF-A0A956BSV8-F1
#
_cell.length_a   1.000
_cell.length_b   1.000
_cell.length_c   1.000
_cell.angle_alpha   90.00
_cell.angle_beta   90.00
_cell.angle_gamma   90.00
#
_symmetry.space_group_name_H-M   'P 1'
#
loop_
_entity.id
_entity.type
_entity.pdbx_description
1 polymer ?
#
loop_
_entity_poly.entity_id
_entity_poly.type
_entity_poly.pdbx_seq_one_letter_code
_entity_poly.pdbx_strand_id
1 'polypeptide(L)'
;MHERVEHHLGERVLLDEELHTVTEVARTRWGSPTYRASTAEGASRWLTPRAVETPASYVDAASIERFVRAFYGRVQQDPVLAPIFASRIVAWEPHLARMVHFWSAILLAAPGFMGNPMQKHRELSGVAPEDFERWLALFEATLLEVYEPDVAEAVLTRARRIAARLSAAMFSEPARVCG
;
A
#
# COMPACT_ATOMS: atom_id res chain seq x y z
N MET A 1 3.91 -16.41 6.69
CA MET A 1 5.26 -16.49 6.12
C MET A 1 5.72 -15.06 5.89
N HIS A 2 6.50 -14.50 6.83
CA HIS A 2 6.91 -13.09 6.78
C HIS A 2 8.05 -12.93 5.79
N GLU A 3 7.86 -12.13 4.75
CA GLU A 3 8.92 -11.78 3.80
C GLU A 3 9.82 -10.73 4.44
N ARG A 4 11.10 -11.06 4.62
CA ARG A 4 12.10 -10.15 5.17
C ARG A 4 12.64 -9.30 4.04
N VAL A 5 12.64 -7.99 4.22
CA VAL A 5 13.32 -7.08 3.27
C VAL A 5 14.84 -7.30 3.41
N GLU A 6 15.49 -7.68 2.31
CA GLU A 6 16.93 -7.81 2.22
C GLU A 6 17.56 -6.53 1.65
N HIS A 7 18.74 -6.16 2.15
CA HIS A 7 19.49 -4.99 1.71
C HIS A 7 20.80 -5.40 1.02
N HIS A 8 21.33 -4.54 0.15
CA HIS A 8 22.53 -4.81 -0.63
C HIS A 8 23.67 -3.85 -0.27
N LEU A 9 24.92 -4.29 -0.44
CA LEU A 9 26.08 -3.40 -0.28
C LEU A 9 25.98 -2.20 -1.23
N GLY A 10 26.24 -1.00 -0.72
CA GLY A 10 26.13 0.25 -1.45
C GLY A 10 24.71 0.81 -1.56
N GLU A 11 23.70 0.10 -1.07
CA GLU A 11 22.33 0.62 -0.98
C GLU A 11 22.28 1.81 -0.03
N ARG A 12 21.60 2.88 -0.43
CA ARG A 12 21.38 4.06 0.42
C ARG A 12 20.05 3.91 1.14
N VAL A 13 20.10 4.09 2.45
CA VAL A 13 19.06 3.69 3.37
C VAL A 13 18.86 4.85 4.37
N LEU A 14 17.66 5.44 4.38
CA LEU A 14 17.36 6.65 5.16
C LEU A 14 16.89 6.24 6.56
N LEU A 15 17.54 6.76 7.59
CA LEU A 15 17.27 6.37 8.96
C LEU A 15 17.49 7.57 9.89
N ASP A 16 16.50 7.88 10.74
CA ASP A 16 16.47 9.07 11.60
C ASP A 16 16.74 10.38 10.83
N GLU A 17 16.11 10.52 9.65
CA GLU A 17 16.29 11.66 8.73
C GLU A 17 17.70 11.80 8.11
N GLU A 18 18.61 10.86 8.38
CA GLU A 18 19.97 10.87 7.85
C GLU A 18 20.22 9.71 6.87
N LEU A 19 20.90 9.99 5.77
CA LEU A 19 21.12 9.02 4.71
C LEU A 19 22.37 8.18 4.98
N HIS A 20 22.16 6.90 5.21
CA HIS A 20 23.22 5.94 5.44
C HIS A 20 23.46 5.12 4.17
N THR A 21 24.66 4.57 4.02
CA THR A 21 25.01 3.63 2.97
C THR A 21 25.31 2.29 3.60
N VAL A 22 24.74 1.21 3.09
CA VAL A 22 25.06 -0.15 3.55
C VAL A 22 26.51 -0.46 3.19
N THR A 23 27.35 -0.56 4.21
CA THR A 23 28.79 -0.77 4.10
C THR A 23 29.18 -2.21 4.38
N GLU A 24 28.32 -2.98 5.06
CA GLU A 24 28.61 -4.36 5.45
C GLU A 24 27.36 -5.23 5.39
N VAL A 25 27.53 -6.48 4.98
CA VAL A 25 26.51 -7.54 5.09
C VAL A 25 27.11 -8.64 5.95
N ALA A 26 26.44 -8.96 7.05
CA ALA A 26 26.82 -10.03 7.96
C ALA A 26 25.63 -10.95 8.22
N ARG A 27 25.87 -11.99 9.03
CA ARG A 27 24.81 -12.88 9.55
C ARG A 27 24.89 -12.91 11.06
N THR A 28 23.75 -12.88 11.72
CA THR A 28 23.67 -13.09 13.16
C THR A 28 24.06 -14.53 13.51
N ARG A 29 24.29 -14.80 14.80
CA ARG A 29 24.57 -16.16 15.30
C ARG A 29 23.50 -17.21 14.95
N TRP A 30 22.30 -16.77 14.55
CA TRP A 30 21.16 -17.60 14.15
C TRP A 30 20.96 -17.64 12.63
N GLY A 31 21.95 -17.19 11.85
CA GLY A 31 21.97 -17.27 10.38
C GLY A 31 21.13 -16.22 9.65
N SER A 32 20.47 -15.30 10.37
CA SER A 32 19.69 -14.22 9.74
C SER A 32 20.62 -13.14 9.18
N PRO A 33 20.38 -12.59 7.99
CA PRO A 33 21.19 -11.50 7.46
C PRO A 33 21.09 -10.29 8.40
N THR A 34 22.13 -9.46 8.46
CA THR A 34 22.14 -8.15 9.14
C THR A 34 23.10 -7.25 8.37
N TYR A 35 22.81 -5.96 8.33
CA TYR A 35 23.50 -5.02 7.48
C TYR A 35 24.13 -3.94 8.34
N ARG A 36 25.34 -3.49 8.06
CA ARG A 36 25.87 -2.27 8.68
C ARG A 36 25.66 -1.13 7.70
N ALA A 37 25.11 -0.03 8.17
CA ALA A 37 24.98 1.18 7.37
C ALA A 37 25.70 2.34 8.06
N SER A 38 26.43 3.12 7.26
CA SER A 38 27.24 4.23 7.72
C SER A 38 26.87 5.54 7.01
N THR A 39 26.92 6.64 7.74
CA THR A 39 26.72 7.98 7.19
C THR A 39 28.03 8.54 6.65
N ALA A 40 27.95 9.63 5.88
CA ALA A 40 29.14 10.33 5.39
C ALA A 40 29.96 10.93 6.53
N GLU A 41 29.31 11.23 7.66
CA GLU A 41 29.91 11.81 8.87
C GLU A 41 30.54 10.73 9.79
N GLY A 42 30.49 9.46 9.39
CA GLY A 42 31.16 8.35 10.07
C GLY A 42 30.32 7.66 11.14
N ALA A 43 29.08 8.10 11.39
CA ALA A 43 28.14 7.37 12.24
C ALA A 43 27.81 6.03 11.57
N SER A 44 27.79 4.94 12.33
CA SER A 44 27.48 3.61 11.79
C SER A 44 26.57 2.83 12.73
N ARG A 45 25.66 2.05 12.16
CA ARG A 45 24.74 1.21 12.92
C ARG A 45 24.49 -0.13 12.24
N TRP A 46 24.13 -1.11 13.04
CA TRP A 46 23.63 -2.39 12.57
C TRP A 46 22.12 -2.30 12.32
N LEU A 47 21.72 -2.70 11.12
CA LEU A 47 20.37 -2.91 10.65
C LEU A 47 20.10 -4.40 10.72
N THR A 48 19.14 -4.80 11.53
CA THR A 48 18.53 -6.12 11.41
C THR A 48 17.45 -6.05 10.32
N PRO A 49 17.22 -7.13 9.54
CA PRO A 49 16.12 -7.19 8.59
C PRO A 49 14.85 -6.80 9.32
N ARG A 50 14.13 -5.81 8.79
CA ARG A 50 12.87 -5.36 9.39
C ARG A 50 11.94 -6.58 9.38
N ALA A 51 11.73 -7.19 10.55
CA ALA A 51 10.54 -7.99 10.73
C ALA A 51 9.35 -7.06 10.44
N VAL A 52 8.23 -7.64 10.04
CA VAL A 52 6.95 -6.96 9.75
C VAL A 52 6.36 -6.28 11.01
N GLU A 53 7.16 -5.97 12.02
CA GLU A 53 6.75 -5.74 13.41
C GLU A 53 6.75 -4.26 13.83
N THR A 54 7.36 -3.34 13.07
CA THR A 54 7.26 -1.90 13.37
C THR A 54 6.52 -1.17 12.25
N PRO A 55 5.40 -0.50 12.56
CA PRO A 55 4.71 0.34 11.59
C PRO A 55 5.63 1.40 10.98
N ALA A 56 5.32 1.87 9.78
CA ALA A 56 6.06 2.92 9.10
C ALA A 56 5.58 4.30 9.57
N SER A 57 6.52 5.16 9.98
CA SER A 57 6.23 6.55 10.37
C SER A 57 6.15 7.52 9.20
N TYR A 58 6.44 7.07 7.98
CA TYR A 58 6.36 7.84 6.74
C TYR A 58 5.91 6.97 5.56
N VAL A 59 5.49 7.61 4.47
CA VAL A 59 5.04 6.93 3.25
C VAL A 59 6.16 6.94 2.20
N ASP A 60 6.51 5.78 1.68
CA ASP A 60 7.50 5.56 0.62
C ASP A 60 7.04 4.43 -0.33
N ALA A 61 7.77 4.20 -1.42
CA ALA A 61 7.37 3.19 -2.41
C ALA A 61 7.29 1.76 -1.81
N ALA A 62 8.20 1.41 -0.90
CA ALA A 62 8.26 0.09 -0.29
C ALA A 62 7.10 -0.13 0.70
N SER A 63 6.76 0.87 1.51
CA SER A 63 5.60 0.82 2.42
C SER A 63 4.28 0.79 1.66
N ILE A 64 4.17 1.50 0.54
CA ILE A 64 3.00 1.41 -0.35
C ILE A 64 2.87 0.01 -0.94
N GLU A 65 3.96 -0.59 -1.43
CA GLU A 65 3.91 -1.95 -1.97
C GLU A 65 3.47 -2.96 -0.90
N ARG A 66 4.07 -2.91 0.29
CA ARG A 66 3.68 -3.77 1.42
C ARG A 66 2.20 -3.59 1.76
N PHE A 67 1.76 -2.34 1.86
CA PHE A 67 0.37 -2.00 2.14
C PHE A 67 -0.59 -2.57 1.09
N VAL A 68 -0.33 -2.33 -0.19
CA VAL A 68 -1.18 -2.80 -1.30
C VAL A 68 -1.26 -4.32 -1.31
N ARG A 69 -0.13 -5.01 -1.15
CA ARG A 69 -0.09 -6.49 -1.12
C ARG A 69 -0.86 -7.05 0.07
N ALA A 70 -0.65 -6.50 1.27
CA ALA A 70 -1.37 -6.92 2.48
C ALA A 70 -2.89 -6.69 2.34
N PHE A 71 -3.27 -5.50 1.86
CA PHE A 71 -4.66 -5.12 1.67
C PHE A 71 -5.39 -6.04 0.68
N TYR A 72 -4.83 -6.25 -0.52
CA TYR A 72 -5.46 -7.13 -1.51
C TYR A 72 -5.35 -8.61 -1.15
N GLY A 73 -4.41 -9.00 -0.29
CA GLY A 73 -4.41 -10.31 0.36
C GLY A 73 -5.67 -10.51 1.20
N ARG A 74 -6.12 -9.49 1.94
CA ARG A 74 -7.39 -9.52 2.69
C ARG A 74 -8.62 -9.52 1.79
N VAL A 75 -8.63 -8.68 0.76
CA VAL A 75 -9.74 -8.62 -0.21
C VAL A 75 -9.99 -9.98 -0.86
N GLN A 76 -8.92 -10.74 -1.16
CA GLN A 76 -9.03 -12.08 -1.72
C GLN A 76 -9.62 -13.13 -0.76
N GLN A 77 -9.54 -12.89 0.55
CA GLN A 77 -10.09 -13.79 1.58
C GLN A 77 -11.48 -13.35 2.04
N ASP A 78 -11.93 -12.16 1.64
CA ASP A 78 -13.21 -11.62 2.05
C ASP A 78 -14.37 -12.25 1.26
N PRO A 79 -15.37 -12.87 1.91
CA PRO A 79 -16.39 -13.64 1.21
C PRO A 79 -17.32 -12.81 0.31
N VAL A 80 -17.38 -11.49 0.47
CA VAL A 80 -18.21 -10.61 -0.36
C VAL A 80 -17.38 -9.89 -1.42
N LEU A 81 -16.22 -9.35 -1.05
CA LEU A 81 -15.37 -8.64 -2.00
C LEU A 81 -14.64 -9.60 -2.95
N ALA A 82 -14.15 -10.74 -2.46
CA ALA A 82 -13.39 -11.69 -3.28
C ALA A 82 -14.11 -12.06 -4.59
N PRO A 83 -15.41 -12.47 -4.61
CA PRO A 83 -16.09 -12.79 -5.87
C PRO A 83 -16.26 -11.58 -6.80
N ILE A 84 -16.47 -10.36 -6.28
CA ILE A 84 -16.54 -9.14 -7.09
C ILE A 84 -15.22 -8.91 -7.83
N PHE A 85 -14.09 -8.98 -7.11
CA PHE A 85 -12.76 -8.78 -7.70
C PHE A 85 -12.37 -9.92 -8.64
N ALA A 86 -12.65 -11.18 -8.27
CA ALA A 86 -12.38 -12.35 -9.10
C ALA A 86 -13.13 -12.34 -10.43
N SER A 87 -14.31 -11.70 -10.50
CA SER A 87 -15.06 -11.53 -11.75
C SER A 87 -14.35 -10.63 -12.79
N ARG A 88 -13.38 -9.80 -12.36
CA ARG A 88 -12.67 -8.83 -13.22
C ARG A 88 -11.17 -9.05 -13.28
N ILE A 89 -10.58 -9.72 -12.29
CA ILE A 89 -9.13 -9.90 -12.17
C ILE A 89 -8.79 -11.37 -12.44
N VAL A 90 -8.23 -11.60 -13.62
CA VAL A 90 -7.72 -12.93 -14.01
C VAL A 90 -6.29 -13.15 -13.51
N ALA A 91 -5.46 -12.10 -13.54
CA ALA A 91 -4.07 -12.15 -13.08
C ALA A 91 -3.84 -11.11 -11.97
N TRP A 92 -3.52 -11.58 -10.77
CA TRP A 92 -3.37 -10.73 -9.59
C TRP A 92 -2.12 -9.87 -9.62
N GLU A 93 -0.94 -10.39 -9.99
CA GLU A 93 0.29 -9.58 -9.98
C GLU A 93 0.22 -8.33 -10.87
N PRO A 94 -0.28 -8.38 -12.13
CA PRO A 94 -0.48 -7.17 -12.92
C PRO A 94 -1.43 -6.17 -12.26
N HIS A 95 -2.47 -6.65 -11.57
CA HIS A 95 -3.39 -5.80 -10.83
C HIS A 95 -2.70 -5.15 -9.62
N LEU A 96 -1.96 -5.92 -8.82
CA LEU A 96 -1.22 -5.42 -7.67
C LEU A 96 -0.20 -4.37 -8.08
N ALA A 97 0.60 -4.62 -9.13
CA ALA A 97 1.55 -3.63 -9.67
C ALA A 97 0.84 -2.33 -10.08
N ARG A 98 -0.29 -2.43 -10.78
CA ARG A 98 -1.12 -1.26 -11.14
C ARG A 98 -1.63 -0.50 -9.90
N MET A 99 -2.00 -1.21 -8.84
CA MET A 99 -2.47 -0.60 -7.58
C MET A 99 -1.34 0.05 -6.80
N VAL A 100 -0.13 -0.52 -6.81
CA VAL A 100 1.07 0.15 -6.28
C VAL A 100 1.31 1.46 -7.02
N HIS A 101 1.28 1.46 -8.36
CA HIS A 101 1.41 2.70 -9.14
C HIS A 101 0.31 3.72 -8.82
N PHE A 102 -0.94 3.28 -8.68
CA PHE A 102 -2.07 4.14 -8.31
C PHE A 102 -1.86 4.84 -6.97
N TRP A 103 -1.52 4.09 -5.93
CA TRP A 103 -1.31 4.64 -4.60
C TRP A 103 -0.03 5.48 -4.51
N SER A 104 1.04 5.10 -5.21
CA SER A 104 2.24 5.93 -5.34
C SER A 104 1.95 7.26 -6.04
N ALA A 105 1.08 7.28 -7.06
CA ALA A 105 0.68 8.53 -7.70
C ALA A 105 -0.13 9.43 -6.75
N ILE A 106 -1.00 8.86 -5.92
CA ILE A 106 -1.83 9.62 -4.97
C ILE A 106 -1.03 10.13 -3.77
N LEU A 107 -0.16 9.29 -3.22
CA LEU A 107 0.51 9.57 -1.94
C LEU A 107 1.86 10.26 -2.12
N LEU A 108 2.57 9.96 -3.21
CA LEU A 108 3.92 10.49 -3.47
C LEU A 108 3.97 11.43 -4.67
N ALA A 109 2.84 11.72 -5.33
CA ALA A 109 2.80 12.41 -6.61
C ALA A 109 3.69 11.76 -7.68
N ALA A 110 3.93 10.44 -7.56
CA ALA A 110 4.80 9.71 -8.47
C ALA A 110 4.17 9.62 -9.88
N PRO A 111 4.97 9.79 -10.95
CA PRO A 111 4.48 9.56 -12.30
C PRO A 111 4.26 8.05 -12.54
N GLY A 112 3.41 7.71 -13.51
CA GLY A 112 3.31 6.34 -14.04
C GLY A 112 1.95 5.64 -13.86
N PHE A 113 1.03 6.18 -13.07
CA PHE A 113 -0.35 5.68 -13.11
C PHE A 113 -1.10 6.23 -14.32
N MET A 114 -1.48 5.35 -15.25
CA MET A 114 -2.36 5.69 -16.37
C MET A 114 -3.68 4.91 -16.29
N GLY A 115 -4.79 5.65 -16.25
CA GLY A 115 -6.13 5.07 -16.30
C GLY A 115 -7.21 5.99 -15.78
N ASN A 116 -8.45 5.53 -15.95
CA ASN A 116 -9.64 6.22 -15.45
C ASN A 116 -10.37 5.30 -14.43
N PRO A 117 -10.04 5.41 -13.13
CA PRO A 117 -10.68 4.63 -12.08
C PRO A 117 -12.20 4.78 -12.10
N MET A 118 -12.72 5.99 -12.30
CA MET A 118 -14.17 6.24 -12.30
C MET A 118 -14.89 5.45 -13.38
N GLN A 119 -14.36 5.43 -14.61
CA GLN A 119 -14.95 4.65 -15.71
C GLN A 119 -14.95 3.16 -15.37
N LYS A 120 -13.85 2.64 -14.80
CA LYS A 120 -13.74 1.22 -14.43
C LYS A 120 -14.70 0.79 -13.34
N HIS A 121 -14.98 1.66 -12.37
CA HIS A 121 -15.95 1.36 -11.32
C HIS A 121 -17.39 1.44 -11.85
N ARG A 122 -17.73 2.40 -12.72
CA ARG A 122 -19.05 2.45 -13.39
C ARG A 122 -19.37 1.23 -14.25
N GLU A 123 -18.35 0.59 -14.80
CA GLU A 123 -18.49 -0.66 -15.56
C GLU A 123 -18.73 -1.90 -14.66
N LEU A 124 -18.63 -1.78 -13.32
CA LEU A 124 -18.88 -2.87 -12.39
C LEU A 124 -20.37 -3.13 -12.23
N SER A 125 -20.74 -4.41 -12.15
CA SER A 125 -22.08 -4.87 -11.80
C SER A 125 -21.99 -5.72 -10.53
N GLY A 126 -23.08 -5.76 -9.75
CA GLY A 126 -23.11 -6.53 -8.50
C GLY A 126 -22.31 -5.91 -7.35
N VAL A 127 -22.07 -4.60 -7.40
CA VAL A 127 -21.46 -3.81 -6.30
C VAL A 127 -22.56 -2.96 -5.69
N ALA A 128 -22.63 -2.94 -4.37
CA ALA A 128 -23.52 -2.11 -3.58
C ALA A 128 -22.73 -1.03 -2.79
N PRO A 129 -23.38 0.04 -2.31
CA PRO A 129 -22.72 1.04 -1.46
C PRO A 129 -22.02 0.44 -0.23
N GLU A 130 -22.60 -0.60 0.36
CA GLU A 130 -22.07 -1.30 1.54
C GLU A 130 -20.74 -2.01 1.25
N ASP A 131 -20.48 -2.39 0.01
CA ASP A 131 -19.20 -3.00 -0.39
C ASP A 131 -18.06 -1.99 -0.31
N PHE A 132 -18.33 -0.70 -0.52
CA PHE A 132 -17.33 0.36 -0.32
C PHE A 132 -16.98 0.53 1.16
N GLU A 133 -17.96 0.46 2.05
CA GLU A 133 -17.73 0.52 3.50
C GLU A 133 -16.90 -0.67 3.96
N ARG A 134 -17.22 -1.87 3.47
CA ARG A 134 -16.46 -3.09 3.74
C ARG A 134 -15.03 -3.01 3.23
N TRP A 135 -14.84 -2.51 2.00
CA TRP A 135 -13.53 -2.27 1.42
C TRP A 135 -12.72 -1.28 2.25
N LEU A 136 -13.34 -0.18 2.71
CA LEU A 136 -12.68 0.83 3.57
C LEU A 136 -12.32 0.26 4.94
N ALA A 137 -13.15 -0.60 5.53
CA ALA A 137 -12.85 -1.25 6.80
C ALA A 137 -11.61 -2.16 6.71
N LEU A 138 -11.50 -2.97 5.64
CA LEU A 138 -10.28 -3.77 5.39
C LEU A 138 -9.06 -2.87 5.12
N PHE A 139 -9.26 -1.73 4.44
CA PHE A 139 -8.21 -0.77 4.12
C PHE A 139 -7.66 -0.14 5.40
N GLU A 140 -8.54 0.34 6.28
CA GLU A 140 -8.21 0.90 7.59
C GLU A 140 -7.47 -0.10 8.48
N ALA A 141 -7.98 -1.33 8.60
CA ALA A 141 -7.31 -2.39 9.36
C ALA A 141 -5.90 -2.68 8.83
N THR A 142 -5.70 -2.61 7.52
CA THR A 142 -4.38 -2.80 6.90
C THR A 142 -3.46 -1.61 7.11
N LEU A 143 -3.98 -0.38 7.09
CA LEU A 143 -3.18 0.79 7.36
C LEU A 143 -2.63 0.79 8.78
N LEU A 144 -3.46 0.44 9.77
CA LEU A 144 -3.07 0.43 11.19
C LEU A 144 -2.00 -0.63 11.53
N GLU A 145 -1.84 -1.64 10.68
CA GLU A 145 -0.77 -2.63 10.81
C GLU A 145 0.53 -2.22 10.09
N VAL A 146 0.41 -1.44 9.01
CA VAL A 146 1.55 -1.09 8.15
C VAL A 146 2.16 0.26 8.52
N TYR A 147 1.36 1.18 9.05
CA TYR A 147 1.72 2.56 9.33
C TYR A 147 1.40 2.96 10.77
N GLU A 148 2.17 3.92 11.29
CA GLU A 148 1.84 4.58 12.55
C GLU A 148 0.46 5.26 12.45
N PRO A 149 -0.29 5.38 13.57
CA PRO A 149 -1.69 5.84 13.55
C PRO A 149 -1.93 7.15 12.80
N ASP A 150 -1.05 8.13 12.95
CA ASP A 150 -1.18 9.45 12.30
C ASP A 150 -1.05 9.34 10.77
N VAL A 151 -0.13 8.49 10.29
CA VAL A 151 0.05 8.23 8.86
C VAL A 151 -1.13 7.44 8.32
N ALA A 152 -1.59 6.42 9.06
CA ALA A 152 -2.76 5.63 8.72
C ALA A 152 -4.00 6.52 8.51
N GLU A 153 -4.31 7.41 9.47
CA GLU A 153 -5.47 8.30 9.37
C GLU A 153 -5.35 9.27 8.16
N ALA A 154 -4.14 9.79 7.89
CA ALA A 154 -3.91 10.67 6.75
C ALA A 154 -4.12 9.97 5.39
N VAL A 155 -3.71 8.70 5.27
CA VAL A 155 -3.92 7.89 4.07
C VAL A 155 -5.39 7.47 3.95
N LEU A 156 -6.01 7.09 5.06
CA LEU A 156 -7.41 6.68 5.13
C LEU A 156 -8.36 7.82 4.75
N THR A 157 -8.10 9.04 5.22
CA THR A 157 -8.86 10.23 4.83
C THR A 157 -8.87 10.43 3.31
N ARG A 158 -7.75 10.17 2.63
CA ARG A 158 -7.68 10.24 1.16
C ARG A 158 -8.48 9.11 0.51
N ALA A 159 -8.38 7.89 1.02
CA ALA A 159 -9.14 6.75 0.54
C ALA A 159 -10.66 6.97 0.66
N ARG A 160 -11.14 7.46 1.80
CA ARG A 160 -12.56 7.79 2.03
C ARG A 160 -13.10 8.80 1.00
N ARG A 161 -12.31 9.84 0.67
CA ARG A 161 -12.69 10.83 -0.35
C ARG A 161 -12.77 10.23 -1.76
N ILE A 162 -11.88 9.31 -2.11
CA ILE A 162 -11.90 8.62 -3.39
C ILE A 162 -13.10 7.67 -3.46
N ALA A 163 -13.31 6.86 -2.42
CA ALA A 163 -14.44 5.94 -2.31
C ALA A 163 -15.79 6.66 -2.44
N ALA A 164 -15.96 7.79 -1.73
CA ALA A 164 -17.18 8.60 -1.83
C ALA A 164 -17.45 9.10 -3.26
N ARG A 165 -16.42 9.54 -3.98
CA ARG A 165 -16.56 9.99 -5.38
C ARG A 165 -16.90 8.84 -6.33
N LEU A 166 -16.29 7.67 -6.13
CA LEU A 166 -16.55 6.48 -6.94
C LEU A 166 -17.96 5.94 -6.69
N SER A 167 -18.36 5.85 -5.42
CA SER A 167 -19.70 5.44 -5.01
C SER A 167 -20.77 6.38 -5.59
N ALA A 168 -20.58 7.71 -5.46
CA ALA A 168 -21.48 8.68 -6.09
C ALA A 168 -21.55 8.49 -7.63
N ALA A 169 -20.42 8.26 -8.30
CA ALA A 169 -20.41 8.04 -9.75
C ALA A 169 -21.14 6.75 -10.18
N MET A 170 -21.29 5.77 -9.30
CA MET A 170 -22.00 4.51 -9.57
C MET A 170 -23.48 4.57 -9.21
N PHE A 171 -23.83 5.28 -8.13
CA PHE A 171 -25.16 5.19 -7.51
C PHE A 171 -25.95 6.50 -7.47
N SER A 172 -25.37 7.63 -7.88
CA SER A 172 -26.17 8.86 -8.05
C SER A 172 -27.17 8.69 -9.20
N GLU A 173 -28.47 8.89 -8.92
CA GLU A 173 -29.50 8.95 -9.95
C GLU A 173 -29.14 10.06 -10.98
N PRO A 174 -29.35 9.84 -12.29
CA PRO A 174 -29.32 10.95 -13.23
C PRO A 174 -30.40 11.95 -12.78
N ALA A 175 -30.02 13.23 -12.69
CA ALA A 175 -30.98 14.30 -12.43
C ALA A 175 -32.16 14.12 -13.38
N ARG A 176 -33.35 13.85 -12.83
CA ARG A 176 -34.58 13.81 -13.63
C ARG A 176 -34.66 15.15 -14.34
N VAL A 177 -34.48 15.16 -15.65
CA VAL A 177 -34.80 16.31 -16.48
C VAL A 177 -36.30 16.51 -16.31
N CYS A 178 -36.70 17.50 -15.52
CA CYS A 178 -38.08 17.93 -15.46
C CYS A 178 -38.47 18.39 -16.86
N GLY A 179 -39.35 17.63 -17.51
CA GLY A 179 -40.06 18.03 -18.71
C GLY A 179 -41.18 19.01 -18.41
#